data_AF-A0A7R9QSU3-F1
#
_entry.id   AF-A0A7R9QSU3-F1
#
_cell.length_a   1.000
_cell.length_b   1.000
_cell.length_c   1.000
_cell.angle_alpha   90.00
_cell.angle_beta   90.00
_cell.angle_gamma   90.00
#
_symmetry.space_group_name_H-M   'P 1'
#
loop_
_entity.id
_entity.type
_entity.pdbx_description
1 polymer ?
#
loop_
_entity_poly.entity_id
_entity_poly.type
_entity_poly.pdbx_seq_one_letter_code
_entity_poly.pdbx_strand_id
1 'polypeptide(L)'
;MVVSDGVMGKGDVQGKGDQSITCIRLVSLNVPARVKKGSEVQLSCLYDLGNASLYSLKWFYRNHKNPEEQEFFRYTPRGKPVKCITCIRLVSLNVPARVKKGSEVQLSCLYDLGNASLYSLKWFYRNHKNPEEQEFFRYTPRGKPVKQVFPLEGINVDFYKSEGGTVFITETNGMTSGNYKCEISVEGTFQTVFAEKLMTVDVILLQ
;
A
#
# COMPACT_ATOMS: atom_id res chain seq x y z
N MET A 1 -9.91 16.89 11.10
CA MET A 1 -9.45 17.31 9.76
C MET A 1 -10.43 16.80 8.73
N VAL A 2 -10.75 17.60 7.72
CA VAL A 2 -11.65 17.21 6.62
C VAL A 2 -10.95 17.47 5.28
N VAL A 3 -10.98 16.47 4.40
CA VAL A 3 -10.56 16.57 2.99
C VAL A 3 -11.81 16.39 2.15
N SER A 4 -12.07 17.34 1.26
CA SER A 4 -13.26 17.32 0.40
C SER A 4 -12.85 17.25 -1.07
N ASP A 5 -13.62 16.51 -1.86
CA ASP A 5 -13.59 16.54 -3.32
C ASP A 5 -14.54 17.60 -3.88
N GLY A 6 -14.36 17.90 -5.17
CA GLY A 6 -15.05 18.98 -5.87
C GLY A 6 -16.30 18.56 -6.64
N VAL A 7 -17.00 17.49 -6.23
CA VAL A 7 -18.23 17.09 -6.93
C VAL A 7 -19.28 18.19 -6.72
N MET A 8 -19.53 18.98 -7.77
CA MET A 8 -20.59 20.00 -7.77
C MET A 8 -21.94 19.31 -7.65
N GLY A 9 -22.53 19.31 -6.46
CA GLY A 9 -23.94 19.04 -6.28
C GLY A 9 -24.78 20.12 -6.99
N LYS A 10 -25.40 19.77 -8.12
CA LYS A 10 -26.64 20.40 -8.55
C LYS A 10 -27.79 19.50 -8.09
N GLY A 11 -28.87 20.16 -7.65
CA GLY A 11 -29.94 19.59 -6.84
C GLY A 11 -30.72 18.44 -7.46
N ASP A 12 -31.63 17.91 -6.64
CA ASP A 12 -32.56 16.82 -6.92
C ASP A 12 -33.03 16.75 -8.37
N VAL A 13 -32.55 15.74 -9.11
CA VAL A 13 -33.28 15.15 -10.24
C VAL A 13 -32.98 13.66 -10.27
N GLN A 14 -34.05 12.88 -10.20
CA GLN A 14 -34.10 11.43 -10.34
C GLN A 14 -33.71 11.02 -11.77
N GLY A 15 -32.67 10.18 -11.92
CA GLY A 15 -32.33 9.61 -13.23
C GLY A 15 -30.91 9.05 -13.36
N LYS A 16 -30.82 7.72 -13.37
CA LYS A 16 -29.78 6.85 -13.97
C LYS A 16 -28.34 7.38 -14.12
N GLY A 17 -27.44 6.76 -13.35
CA GLY A 17 -26.18 6.19 -13.87
C GLY A 17 -24.99 7.13 -14.04
N ASP A 18 -24.26 7.40 -12.96
CA ASP A 18 -22.79 7.27 -12.91
C ASP A 18 -22.33 7.35 -11.43
N GLN A 19 -22.20 6.20 -10.76
CA GLN A 19 -21.66 6.15 -9.41
C GLN A 19 -20.13 6.11 -9.49
N SER A 20 -19.50 7.28 -9.69
CA SER A 20 -18.08 7.42 -9.37
C SER A 20 -17.93 7.41 -7.84
N ILE A 21 -17.68 6.24 -7.28
CA ILE A 21 -17.39 6.08 -5.85
C ILE A 21 -16.08 6.81 -5.56
N THR A 22 -16.15 7.92 -4.81
CA THR A 22 -14.96 8.68 -4.40
C THR A 22 -14.39 8.09 -3.10
N CYS A 23 -13.18 7.52 -3.19
CA CYS A 23 -12.50 6.87 -2.06
C CYS A 23 -11.60 7.84 -1.29
N ILE A 24 -12.07 9.06 -0.99
CA ILE A 24 -11.23 9.99 -0.22
C ILE A 24 -10.96 9.40 1.16
N ARG A 25 -9.68 9.26 1.51
CA ARG A 25 -9.26 8.68 2.78
C ARG A 25 -8.15 9.49 3.41
N LEU A 26 -8.24 9.70 4.72
CA LEU A 26 -7.13 10.17 5.53
C LEU A 26 -6.15 9.00 5.76
N VAL A 27 -4.93 9.12 5.26
CA VAL A 27 -3.87 8.09 5.38
C VAL A 27 -3.14 8.24 6.70
N SER A 28 -2.73 9.47 7.03
CA SER A 28 -2.10 9.77 8.32
C SER A 28 -2.39 11.20 8.77
N LEU A 29 -2.42 11.38 10.10
CA LEU A 29 -2.62 12.67 10.75
C LEU A 29 -1.59 12.79 11.87
N ASN A 30 -0.69 13.78 11.76
CA ASN A 30 0.33 14.04 12.76
C ASN A 30 0.01 15.34 13.50
N VAL A 31 -0.45 15.20 14.74
CA VAL A 31 -0.68 16.29 15.69
C VAL A 31 0.11 15.96 16.96
N PRO A 32 1.13 16.77 17.33
CA PRO A 32 1.92 16.50 18.52
C PRO A 32 1.05 16.51 19.79
N ALA A 33 1.15 15.45 20.60
CA ALA A 33 0.32 15.31 21.82
C ALA A 33 0.64 16.34 22.90
N ARG A 34 1.88 16.87 22.92
CA ARG A 34 2.34 17.88 23.86
C ARG A 34 3.26 18.85 23.15
N VAL A 35 3.05 20.14 23.40
CA VAL A 35 3.85 21.22 22.83
C VAL A 35 4.21 22.21 23.94
N LYS A 36 5.39 22.83 23.86
CA LYS A 36 5.77 23.86 24.82
C LYS A 36 5.04 25.14 24.45
N LYS A 37 4.51 25.85 25.45
CA LYS A 37 3.86 27.14 25.20
C LYS A 37 4.85 28.08 24.51
N GLY A 38 4.45 28.65 23.37
CA GLY A 38 5.27 29.55 22.57
C GLY A 38 6.23 28.88 21.58
N SER A 39 6.29 27.54 21.50
CA SER A 39 7.05 26.87 20.45
C SER A 39 6.27 26.83 19.13
N GLU A 40 6.98 26.84 18.01
CA GLU A 40 6.42 26.52 16.70
C GLU A 40 5.98 25.05 16.65
N VAL A 41 4.87 24.78 15.97
CA VAL A 41 4.27 23.45 15.88
C VAL A 41 3.90 23.18 14.43
N GLN A 42 4.38 22.06 13.90
CA GLN A 42 4.00 21.58 12.59
C GLN A 42 2.88 20.55 12.72
N LEU A 43 1.77 20.78 12.02
CA LEU A 43 0.69 19.82 11.83
C LEU A 43 0.80 19.28 10.42
N SER A 44 0.80 17.97 10.24
CA SER A 44 0.86 17.36 8.92
C SER A 44 -0.19 16.28 8.75
N CYS A 45 -0.60 16.08 7.51
CA CYS A 45 -1.60 15.10 7.15
C CYS A 45 -1.32 14.56 5.76
N LEU A 46 -1.43 13.25 5.61
CA LEU A 46 -1.38 12.57 4.34
C LEU A 46 -2.79 12.06 4.02
N TYR A 47 -3.26 12.33 2.81
CA TYR A 47 -4.58 11.93 2.37
C TYR A 47 -4.51 11.38 0.95
N ASP A 48 -5.43 10.50 0.67
CA ASP A 48 -5.64 9.87 -0.62
C ASP A 48 -6.94 10.40 -1.21
N LEU A 49 -6.89 10.96 -2.42
CA LEU A 49 -8.07 11.45 -3.14
C LEU A 49 -8.64 10.38 -4.08
N GLY A 50 -8.00 9.23 -4.23
CA GLY A 50 -8.33 8.26 -5.27
C GLY A 50 -8.32 8.92 -6.65
N ASN A 51 -9.46 8.90 -7.33
CA ASN A 51 -9.69 9.53 -8.64
C ASN A 51 -10.23 10.97 -8.54
N ALA A 52 -10.46 11.48 -7.32
CA ALA A 52 -11.08 12.77 -7.09
C ALA A 52 -10.06 13.91 -7.17
N SER A 53 -10.55 15.12 -7.38
CA SER A 53 -9.75 16.34 -7.27
C SER A 53 -9.93 16.98 -5.91
N LEU A 54 -8.83 17.46 -5.32
CA LEU A 54 -8.88 18.19 -4.06
C LEU A 54 -9.68 19.48 -4.24
N TYR A 55 -10.76 19.62 -3.49
CA TYR A 55 -11.51 20.86 -3.40
C TYR A 55 -11.03 21.72 -2.24
N SER A 56 -10.92 21.13 -1.05
CA SER A 56 -10.38 21.84 0.11
C SER A 56 -9.82 20.88 1.15
N LEU A 57 -8.83 21.36 1.89
CA LEU A 57 -8.30 20.73 3.09
C LEU A 57 -8.52 21.66 4.27
N LYS A 58 -9.17 21.16 5.32
CA LYS A 58 -9.57 21.95 6.49
C LYS A 58 -9.10 21.32 7.77
N TRP A 59 -8.55 22.13 8.66
CA TRP A 59 -8.22 21.73 10.01
C TRP A 59 -9.20 22.31 11.02
N PHE A 60 -9.59 21.46 11.96
CA PHE A 60 -10.53 21.78 13.02
C PHE A 60 -9.88 21.47 14.37
N TYR A 61 -10.24 22.23 15.38
CA TYR A 61 -9.84 21.99 16.77
C TYR A 61 -11.06 22.09 17.70
N ARG A 62 -10.96 21.47 18.86
CA ARG A 62 -11.96 21.48 19.94
C ARG A 62 -11.23 21.62 21.27
N ASN A 63 -11.83 22.29 22.25
CA ASN A 63 -11.26 22.39 23.59
C ASN A 63 -12.36 22.30 24.67
N HIS A 64 -11.97 22.19 25.94
CA HIS A 64 -12.94 22.05 27.04
C HIS A 64 -13.87 23.25 27.22
N LYS A 65 -13.47 24.44 26.77
CA LYS A 65 -14.30 25.66 26.85
C LYS A 65 -15.23 25.82 25.65
N ASN A 66 -14.83 25.30 24.49
CA ASN A 66 -15.62 25.28 23.27
C ASN A 66 -15.70 23.85 22.73
N PRO A 67 -16.76 23.10 23.11
CA PRO A 67 -16.96 21.72 22.68
C PRO A 67 -17.41 21.62 21.22
N GLU A 68 -17.70 22.72 20.52
CA GLU A 68 -17.96 22.68 19.08
C GLU A 68 -16.66 22.61 18.28
N GLU A 69 -16.70 21.97 17.11
CA GLU A 69 -15.53 21.94 16.23
C GLU A 69 -15.36 23.29 15.55
N GLN A 70 -14.20 23.91 15.74
CA GLN A 70 -13.88 25.18 15.12
C GLN A 70 -12.82 25.01 14.03
N GLU A 71 -13.11 25.48 12.83
CA GLU A 71 -12.14 25.55 11.74
C GLU A 71 -11.08 26.61 12.07
N PHE A 72 -9.80 26.25 12.00
CA PHE A 72 -8.69 27.20 12.21
C PHE A 72 -7.78 27.35 11.00
N PHE A 73 -7.88 26.45 10.02
CA PHE A 73 -7.11 26.54 8.78
C PHE A 73 -7.88 25.92 7.62
N ARG A 74 -7.75 26.55 6.45
CA ARG A 74 -8.23 26.04 5.18
C ARG A 74 -7.22 26.27 4.08
N TYR A 75 -6.96 25.21 3.32
CA TYR A 75 -6.29 25.28 2.04
C TYR A 75 -7.28 24.98 0.91
N THR A 76 -7.28 25.83 -0.10
CA THR A 76 -8.06 25.66 -1.33
C THR A 76 -7.10 25.85 -2.51
N PRO A 77 -6.93 24.84 -3.39
CA PRO A 77 -6.11 24.99 -4.58
C PRO A 77 -6.61 26.15 -5.43
N ARG A 78 -5.73 27.11 -5.78
CA ARG A 78 -6.07 28.18 -6.72
C ARG A 78 -5.98 27.63 -8.15
N GLY A 79 -7.07 27.67 -8.92
CA GLY A 79 -7.12 27.24 -10.32
C GLY A 79 -7.98 26.00 -10.54
N LYS A 80 -7.86 25.37 -11.73
CA LYS A 80 -8.57 24.11 -12.02
C LYS A 80 -8.15 23.05 -10.97
N PRO A 81 -9.09 22.25 -10.44
CA PRO A 81 -8.77 21.23 -9.47
C PRO A 81 -7.63 20.36 -9.99
N VAL A 82 -6.57 20.21 -9.20
CA VAL A 82 -5.45 19.34 -9.56
C VAL A 82 -6.02 17.92 -9.59
N LYS A 83 -6.26 17.39 -10.79
CA LYS A 83 -6.64 15.99 -10.97
C LYS A 83 -5.46 15.18 -10.48
N CYS A 84 -5.64 14.50 -9.35
CA CYS A 84 -4.65 13.52 -8.91
C CYS A 84 -4.65 12.44 -9.99
N ILE A 85 -3.57 12.38 -10.76
CA ILE A 85 -3.35 11.25 -11.66
C ILE A 85 -3.20 10.07 -10.72
N THR A 86 -4.10 9.10 -10.82
CA THR A 86 -4.08 7.87 -10.03
C THR A 86 -2.70 7.22 -10.19
N CYS A 87 -1.85 7.35 -9.18
CA CYS A 87 -0.51 6.77 -9.17
C CYS A 87 -0.60 5.30 -8.74
N ILE A 88 0.32 4.48 -9.24
CA ILE A 88 0.53 3.13 -8.72
C ILE A 88 0.81 3.16 -7.21
N ARG A 89 0.23 2.21 -6.46
CA ARG A 89 0.44 2.06 -5.01
C ARG A 89 0.48 0.60 -4.59
N LEU A 90 1.32 0.30 -3.59
CA LEU A 90 1.25 -0.95 -2.85
C LEU A 90 0.27 -0.75 -1.69
N VAL A 91 -0.85 -1.48 -1.72
CA VAL A 91 -1.97 -1.36 -0.76
C VAL A 91 -1.68 -2.14 0.51
N SER A 92 -1.17 -3.37 0.38
CA SER A 92 -0.82 -4.21 1.52
C SER A 92 0.20 -5.28 1.14
N LEU A 93 1.12 -5.55 2.05
CA LEU A 93 2.03 -6.69 1.99
C LEU A 93 1.73 -7.63 3.16
N ASN A 94 1.27 -8.85 2.87
CA ASN A 94 1.08 -9.91 3.83
C ASN A 94 2.20 -10.94 3.71
N VAL A 95 3.04 -10.96 4.74
CA VAL A 95 4.11 -11.93 4.98
C VAL A 95 3.96 -12.31 6.46
N PRO A 96 3.65 -13.57 6.80
CA PRO A 96 3.49 -13.96 8.19
C PRO A 96 4.77 -13.75 8.99
N ALA A 97 4.65 -13.14 10.18
CA ALA A 97 5.82 -12.84 11.00
C ALA A 97 6.51 -14.11 11.51
N ARG A 98 5.74 -15.16 11.80
CA ARG A 98 6.22 -16.47 12.27
C ARG A 98 5.51 -17.58 11.52
N VAL A 99 6.26 -18.60 11.10
CA VAL A 99 5.72 -19.80 10.46
C VAL A 99 6.33 -21.05 11.06
N LYS A 100 5.56 -22.14 11.09
CA LYS A 100 6.03 -23.43 11.59
C LYS A 100 6.94 -24.09 10.56
N LYS A 101 8.09 -24.63 10.98
CA LYS A 101 8.91 -25.49 10.13
C LYS A 101 8.09 -26.60 9.47
N GLY A 102 8.27 -26.79 8.16
CA GLY A 102 7.62 -27.79 7.32
C GLY A 102 6.23 -27.37 6.82
N SER A 103 5.74 -26.18 7.19
CA SER A 103 4.42 -25.71 6.74
C SER A 103 4.47 -25.08 5.35
N GLU A 104 3.31 -24.99 4.72
CA GLU A 104 3.05 -24.12 3.57
C GLU A 104 2.71 -22.71 4.07
N VAL A 105 3.22 -21.69 3.39
CA VAL A 105 2.93 -20.28 3.67
C VAL A 105 2.47 -19.56 2.40
N GLN A 106 1.45 -18.72 2.54
CA GLN A 106 1.00 -17.81 1.50
C GLN A 106 1.53 -16.41 1.76
N LEU A 107 2.25 -15.86 0.78
CA LEU A 107 2.61 -14.45 0.69
C LEU A 107 1.58 -13.75 -0.20
N SER A 108 1.17 -12.53 0.16
CA SER A 108 0.23 -11.75 -0.65
C SER A 108 0.63 -10.29 -0.74
N CYS A 109 0.62 -9.76 -1.95
CA CYS A 109 0.93 -8.38 -2.26
C CYS A 109 -0.26 -7.78 -3.02
N LEU A 110 -1.00 -6.91 -2.33
CA LEU A 110 -2.13 -6.18 -2.87
C LEU A 110 -1.65 -4.81 -3.35
N TYR A 111 -2.05 -4.43 -4.55
CA TYR A 111 -1.65 -3.20 -5.21
C TYR A 111 -2.81 -2.58 -5.98
N ASP A 112 -2.72 -1.27 -6.19
CA ASP A 112 -3.63 -0.48 -7.01
C ASP A 112 -2.80 0.15 -8.14
N LEU A 113 -3.16 -0.14 -9.39
CA LEU A 113 -2.47 0.37 -10.57
C LEU A 113 -2.96 1.75 -10.98
N GLY A 114 -4.05 2.24 -10.38
CA GLY A 114 -4.70 3.45 -10.82
C GLY A 114 -5.17 3.31 -12.28
N ASN A 115 -4.67 4.20 -13.15
CA ASN A 115 -4.96 4.15 -14.60
C ASN A 115 -3.87 3.44 -15.41
N ALA A 116 -2.85 2.88 -14.76
CA ALA A 116 -1.75 2.22 -15.42
C ALA A 116 -2.03 0.74 -15.66
N SER A 117 -1.26 0.12 -16.55
CA SER A 117 -1.22 -1.34 -16.72
C SER A 117 0.00 -1.92 -16.03
N LEU A 118 -0.15 -3.08 -15.40
CA LEU A 118 0.95 -3.78 -14.75
C LEU A 118 1.97 -4.21 -15.82
N TYR A 119 3.23 -3.77 -15.64
CA TYR A 119 4.34 -4.30 -16.41
C TYR A 119 4.86 -5.58 -15.76
N SER A 120 5.25 -5.51 -14.49
CA SER A 120 5.72 -6.68 -13.74
C SER A 120 5.44 -6.55 -12.25
N LEU A 121 5.12 -7.67 -11.61
CA LEU A 121 5.21 -7.86 -10.18
C LEU A 121 6.34 -8.84 -9.88
N LYS A 122 7.23 -8.48 -8.96
CA LYS A 122 8.39 -9.29 -8.58
C LYS A 122 8.43 -9.49 -7.08
N TRP A 123 8.82 -10.69 -6.69
CA TRP A 123 9.13 -11.01 -5.31
C TRP A 123 10.62 -11.26 -5.16
N PHE A 124 11.19 -10.61 -4.15
CA PHE A 124 12.59 -10.72 -3.79
C PHE A 124 12.75 -11.22 -2.36
N TYR A 125 13.87 -11.90 -2.13
CA TYR A 125 14.22 -12.51 -0.86
C TYR A 125 15.68 -12.21 -0.51
N ARG A 126 15.93 -11.98 0.78
CA ARG A 126 17.28 -11.94 1.37
C ARG A 126 17.23 -12.48 2.80
N ASN A 127 18.33 -13.07 3.25
CA ASN A 127 18.49 -13.52 4.63
C ASN A 127 19.89 -13.23 5.17
N HIS A 128 20.18 -13.67 6.38
CA HIS A 128 21.47 -13.42 7.03
C HIS A 128 22.66 -14.12 6.34
N LYS A 129 22.43 -15.22 5.60
CA LYS A 129 23.48 -15.93 4.85
C LYS A 129 23.65 -15.41 3.43
N ASN A 130 22.59 -14.88 2.84
CA ASN A 130 22.57 -14.29 1.53
C ASN A 130 21.91 -12.90 1.62
N PRO A 131 22.71 -11.85 1.92
CA PRO A 131 22.21 -10.51 2.17
C PRO A 131 21.81 -9.77 0.88
N GLU A 132 22.23 -10.28 -0.28
CA GLU A 132 21.84 -9.74 -1.57
C GLU A 132 20.37 -10.03 -1.85
N GLU A 133 19.68 -9.00 -2.31
CA GLU A 133 18.29 -9.11 -2.71
C GLU A 133 18.20 -9.89 -4.02
N GLN A 134 17.61 -11.09 -3.96
CA GLN A 134 17.45 -11.95 -5.13
C GLN A 134 16.00 -12.18 -5.46
N GLU A 135 15.69 -12.10 -6.74
CA GLU A 135 14.37 -12.40 -7.25
C GLU A 135 14.11 -13.91 -7.16
N PHE A 136 12.93 -14.30 -6.69
CA PHE A 136 12.53 -15.71 -6.63
C PHE A 136 11.22 -16.00 -7.36
N PHE A 137 10.40 -14.97 -7.63
CA PHE A 137 9.18 -15.09 -8.40
C PHE A 137 8.89 -13.81 -9.19
N ARG A 138 8.39 -13.95 -10.41
CA ARG A 138 7.95 -12.86 -11.27
C ARG A 138 6.62 -13.19 -11.93
N TYR A 139 5.77 -12.17 -12.02
CA TYR A 139 4.56 -12.17 -12.81
C TYR A 139 4.58 -10.99 -13.79
N THR A 140 4.51 -11.30 -15.08
CA THR A 140 4.52 -10.36 -16.20
C THR A 140 3.31 -10.68 -17.09
N PRO A 141 2.16 -9.99 -16.92
CA PRO A 141 0.90 -10.35 -17.60
C PRO A 141 1.01 -10.48 -19.12
N ARG A 142 1.83 -9.62 -19.74
CA ARG A 142 2.07 -9.61 -21.20
C ARG A 142 3.36 -10.34 -21.60
N GLY A 143 4.06 -10.93 -20.63
CA GLY A 143 5.28 -11.68 -20.83
C GLY A 143 5.02 -13.09 -21.37
N LYS A 144 6.06 -13.66 -21.98
CA LYS A 144 6.12 -15.08 -22.33
C LYS A 144 7.42 -15.65 -21.73
N PRO A 145 7.37 -16.43 -20.64
CA PRO A 145 6.18 -16.88 -19.92
C PRO A 145 5.53 -15.76 -19.06
N VAL A 146 4.26 -15.96 -18.68
CA VAL A 146 3.49 -15.03 -17.84
C VAL A 146 4.00 -15.02 -16.39
N LYS A 147 4.44 -16.17 -15.88
CA LYS A 147 5.06 -16.29 -14.56
C LYS A 147 6.37 -17.08 -14.64
N GLN A 148 7.32 -16.70 -13.78
CA GLN A 148 8.65 -17.29 -13.68
C GLN A 148 9.01 -17.51 -12.22
N VAL A 149 9.65 -18.63 -11.93
CA VAL A 149 10.27 -18.92 -10.63
C VAL A 149 11.78 -18.96 -10.83
N PHE A 150 12.50 -18.30 -9.93
CA PHE A 150 13.96 -18.31 -9.89
C PHE A 150 14.36 -19.08 -8.63
N PRO A 151 14.96 -20.28 -8.77
CA PRO A 151 15.27 -21.13 -7.62
C PRO A 151 16.24 -20.43 -6.66
N LEU A 152 15.88 -20.39 -5.38
CA LEU A 152 16.74 -19.92 -4.30
C LEU A 152 16.76 -20.94 -3.16
N GLU A 153 17.91 -21.11 -2.52
CA GLU A 153 18.05 -22.00 -1.37
C GLU A 153 17.09 -21.59 -0.24
N GLY A 154 16.30 -22.54 0.24
CA GLY A 154 15.31 -22.31 1.29
C GLY A 154 13.97 -21.73 0.83
N ILE A 155 13.79 -21.45 -0.46
CA ILE A 155 12.55 -20.93 -1.05
C ILE A 155 12.00 -21.93 -2.07
N ASN A 156 11.00 -22.73 -1.65
CA ASN A 156 10.34 -23.71 -2.52
C ASN A 156 8.96 -23.18 -2.96
N VAL A 157 8.88 -22.51 -4.12
CA VAL A 157 7.64 -21.93 -4.64
C VAL A 157 6.75 -23.00 -5.26
N ASP A 158 5.49 -23.11 -4.83
CA ASP A 158 4.47 -23.85 -5.58
C ASP A 158 4.06 -23.03 -6.81
N PHE A 159 4.62 -23.39 -7.97
CA PHE A 159 4.39 -22.71 -9.24
C PHE A 159 2.92 -22.69 -9.66
N TYR A 160 2.16 -23.75 -9.35
CA TYR A 160 0.79 -23.91 -9.83
C TYR A 160 -0.20 -23.11 -8.98
N LYS A 161 0.01 -23.03 -7.66
CA LYS A 161 -0.79 -22.19 -6.76
C LYS A 161 -0.42 -20.72 -6.79
N SER A 162 0.81 -20.38 -7.20
CA SER A 162 1.29 -19.00 -7.22
C SER A 162 0.86 -18.25 -8.48
N GLU A 163 0.32 -17.05 -8.31
CA GLU A 163 -0.24 -16.23 -9.40
C GLU A 163 -0.27 -14.75 -9.00
N GLY A 164 0.18 -13.87 -9.90
CA GLY A 164 0.15 -12.43 -9.65
C GLY A 164 0.85 -12.04 -8.34
N GLY A 165 0.13 -11.32 -7.48
CA GLY A 165 0.62 -10.89 -6.17
C GLY A 165 0.61 -11.97 -5.08
N THR A 166 0.18 -13.20 -5.38
CA THR A 166 0.10 -14.29 -4.38
C THR A 166 1.12 -15.37 -4.68
N VAL A 167 1.97 -15.70 -3.70
CA VAL A 167 3.00 -16.74 -3.82
C VAL A 167 2.88 -17.72 -2.67
N PHE A 168 2.90 -19.02 -2.98
CA PHE A 168 2.90 -20.09 -2.00
C PHE A 168 4.30 -20.68 -1.89
N ILE A 169 4.85 -20.71 -0.67
CA ILE A 169 6.11 -21.39 -0.36
C ILE A 169 5.79 -22.63 0.45
N THR A 170 6.30 -23.78 0.02
CA THR A 170 6.10 -25.07 0.67
C THR A 170 7.33 -25.48 1.47
N GLU A 171 7.16 -26.42 2.41
CA GLU A 171 8.27 -27.06 3.14
C GLU A 171 9.22 -26.06 3.83
N THR A 172 8.65 -25.04 4.46
CA THR A 172 9.39 -23.96 5.14
C THR A 172 10.45 -24.48 6.11
N ASN A 173 11.63 -23.88 6.11
CA ASN A 173 12.74 -24.29 6.98
C ASN A 173 13.55 -23.08 7.48
N GLY A 174 14.65 -23.30 8.21
CA GLY A 174 15.45 -22.20 8.76
C GLY A 174 15.98 -21.23 7.70
N MET A 175 16.30 -21.73 6.49
CA MET A 175 16.75 -20.93 5.36
C MET A 175 15.63 -20.12 4.71
N THR A 176 14.36 -20.40 5.02
CA THR A 176 13.19 -19.61 4.62
C THR A 176 13.00 -18.37 5.51
N SER A 177 13.73 -18.23 6.62
CA SER A 177 13.67 -17.03 7.46
C SER A 177 14.44 -15.88 6.83
N GLY A 178 13.78 -14.75 6.60
CA GLY A 178 14.40 -13.58 5.95
C GLY A 178 13.41 -12.48 5.61
N ASN A 179 13.90 -11.47 4.88
CA ASN A 179 13.08 -10.37 4.39
C ASN A 179 12.53 -10.70 3.00
N TYR A 180 11.23 -10.48 2.85
CA TYR A 180 10.48 -10.67 1.62
C TYR A 180 10.02 -9.32 1.12
N LYS A 181 10.43 -8.95 -0.09
CA LYS A 181 10.04 -7.71 -0.75
C LYS A 181 9.13 -8.02 -1.94
N CYS A 182 8.04 -7.28 -2.05
CA CYS A 182 7.22 -7.24 -3.26
C CYS A 182 7.46 -5.91 -3.97
N GLU A 183 7.70 -5.96 -5.27
CA GLU A 183 7.92 -4.81 -6.13
C GLU A 183 6.92 -4.83 -7.30
N ILE A 184 6.21 -3.74 -7.54
CA ILE A 184 5.25 -3.59 -8.62
C ILE A 184 5.72 -2.46 -9.53
N SER A 185 5.83 -2.74 -10.82
CA SER A 185 6.19 -1.76 -11.86
C SER A 185 5.09 -1.67 -12.92
N VAL A 186 4.82 -0.46 -13.42
CA VAL A 186 3.81 -0.21 -14.47
C VAL A 186 4.42 0.05 -15.84
N GLU A 187 3.63 -0.20 -16.88
CA GLU A 187 4.01 0.04 -18.26
C GLU A 187 4.11 1.53 -18.59
N GLY A 188 4.93 1.84 -19.60
CA GLY A 188 5.08 3.18 -20.19
C GLY A 188 5.90 4.13 -19.33
N THR A 189 5.47 4.39 -18.09
CA THR A 189 6.17 5.29 -17.16
C THR A 189 7.27 4.60 -16.35
N PHE A 190 7.22 3.26 -16.24
CA PHE A 190 8.13 2.45 -15.43
C PHE A 190 8.18 2.89 -13.95
N GLN A 191 7.13 3.54 -13.46
CA GLN A 191 6.99 3.81 -12.03
C GLN A 191 6.97 2.49 -11.26
N THR A 192 7.64 2.48 -10.11
CA THR A 192 7.81 1.30 -9.27
C THR A 192 7.50 1.62 -7.81
N VAL A 193 6.77 0.73 -7.15
CA VAL A 193 6.50 0.78 -5.71
C VAL A 193 6.87 -0.55 -5.08
N PHE A 194 7.30 -0.54 -3.82
CA PHE A 194 7.66 -1.77 -3.11
C PHE A 194 7.42 -1.65 -1.61
N ALA A 195 7.38 -2.81 -0.95
CA ALA A 195 7.40 -2.95 0.50
C ALA A 195 8.11 -4.24 0.86
N GLU A 196 8.65 -4.31 2.09
CA GLU A 196 9.31 -5.50 2.61
C GLU A 196 8.81 -5.87 4.02
N LYS A 197 8.85 -7.16 4.34
CA LYS A 197 8.53 -7.71 5.67
C LYS A 197 9.44 -8.88 6.02
N LEU A 198 9.75 -8.99 7.31
CA LEU A 198 10.50 -10.12 7.88
C LEU A 198 9.56 -11.29 8.19
N MET A 199 9.98 -12.51 7.84
CA MET A 199 9.40 -13.76 8.32
C MET A 199 10.46 -14.58 9.06
N THR A 200 10.06 -15.20 10.16
CA THR A 200 10.89 -16.16 10.92
C THR A 200 10.23 -17.53 10.92
N VAL A 201 11.02 -18.58 10.69
CA VAL A 201 10.56 -19.97 10.78
C VAL A 201 10.95 -20.56 12.13
N ASP A 202 9.94 -20.91 12.93
CA ASP A 202 10.12 -21.48 14.25
C ASP A 202 9.90 -23.00 14.21
N VAL A 203 10.68 -23.72 15.03
CA VAL A 203 10.37 -25.09 15.40
C VAL A 203 9.36 -24.97 16.55
N ILE A 204 8.06 -25.14 16.28
CA ILE A 204 7.07 -25.15 17.36
C ILE A 204 7.41 -26.31 18.29
N LEU A 205 7.99 -26.01 19.44
CA LEU A 205 7.96 -26.87 20.61
C LEU A 205 6.56 -26.71 21.18
N LEU A 206 5.76 -27.78 21.17
CA LEU A 206 4.54 -27.82 21.97
C LEU A 206 4.98 -27.63 23.43
N GLN A 207 4.61 -26.52 24.03
CA GLN A 207 4.59 -26.35 25.49
C GLN A 207 3.22 -26.80 26.00
#